data_AF-A0AAE6TR02-F1
#
_entry.id   AF-A0AAE6TR02-F1
#
_cell.length_a   1.000
_cell.length_b   1.000
_cell.length_c   1.000
_cell.angle_alpha   90.00
_cell.angle_beta   90.00
_cell.angle_gamma   90.00
#
_symmetry.space_group_name_H-M   'P 1'
#
loop_
_entity.id
_entity.type
_entity.pdbx_description
1 polymer ?
#
loop_
_entity_poly.entity_id
_entity_poly.type
_entity_poly.pdbx_seq_one_letter_code
_entity_poly.pdbx_strand_id
1 'polypeptide(L)'
;MSLCSSTKRSPVLLLPTRFAATGSRHQHALTGTGIVEAFRGLAQDYGIPPDDCLVTAYRYATLPGITRERPNANAITSLAWAHTVTHTPGAPPSDLTRACAVAVRALFGYWFPDETGGPDRICATHRLPLSQVNRTAFAFLHSLPTPNKDWGSQVWQAMKVWPPLPGAAPNGTRGRLAGRPTIARPTPASGIRTNTIHQLKGDEADGVLLLLPEPGSVRRWATGDPTTDETLRVWYVAVTRARRLAALAVPEDEADSLQSLLIGRHVPIRVV
;
A
#
# COMPACT_ATOMS: atom_id res chain seq x y z
N MET A 1 1.77 -50.19 9.44
CA MET A 1 1.05 -48.90 9.30
C MET A 1 2.06 -47.86 8.88
N SER A 2 2.06 -47.52 7.59
CA SER A 2 3.06 -46.67 6.95
C SER A 2 2.63 -45.20 7.07
N LEU A 3 3.34 -44.40 7.87
CA LEU A 3 3.24 -42.94 7.85
C LEU A 3 4.20 -42.41 6.78
N CYS A 4 3.76 -42.46 5.53
CA CYS A 4 4.42 -41.74 4.46
C CYS A 4 3.78 -40.33 4.38
N SER A 5 4.21 -39.44 5.28
CA SER A 5 3.97 -38.01 5.14
C SER A 5 4.83 -37.49 3.98
N SER A 6 4.30 -37.63 2.78
CA SER A 6 4.81 -36.88 1.63
C SER A 6 4.51 -35.41 1.91
N THR A 7 5.54 -34.65 2.29
CA THR A 7 5.55 -33.18 2.21
C THR A 7 5.29 -32.79 0.76
N LYS A 8 4.00 -32.68 0.38
CA LYS A 8 3.60 -32.07 -0.87
C LYS A 8 4.12 -30.64 -0.86
N ARG A 9 5.19 -30.38 -1.62
CA ARG A 9 5.66 -29.02 -1.87
C ARG A 9 4.50 -28.26 -2.52
N SER A 10 4.09 -27.14 -1.94
CA SER A 10 3.11 -26.25 -2.54
C SER A 10 3.59 -25.86 -3.93
N PRO A 11 2.77 -25.97 -4.98
CA PRO A 11 3.17 -25.55 -6.31
C PRO A 11 3.34 -24.03 -6.35
N VAL A 12 4.24 -23.57 -7.22
CA VAL A 12 4.27 -22.15 -7.61
C VAL A 12 3.01 -21.87 -8.42
N LEU A 13 2.26 -20.84 -8.05
CA LEU A 13 1.11 -20.39 -8.83
C LEU A 13 1.57 -19.46 -9.94
N LEU A 14 1.14 -19.72 -11.16
CA LEU A 14 1.38 -18.84 -12.30
C LEU A 14 0.07 -18.17 -12.69
N LEU A 15 0.02 -16.84 -12.63
CA LEU A 15 -1.15 -16.03 -12.94
C LEU A 15 -0.88 -15.25 -14.25
N PRO A 16 -1.39 -15.72 -15.40
CA PRO A 16 -1.35 -14.95 -16.63
C PRO A 16 -2.07 -13.60 -16.43
N THR A 17 -1.40 -12.49 -16.71
CA THR A 17 -1.84 -11.17 -16.28
C THR A 17 -1.85 -10.18 -17.42
N ARG A 18 -2.98 -9.48 -17.60
CA ARG A 18 -3.07 -8.28 -18.42
C ARG A 18 -2.63 -7.09 -17.60
N PHE A 19 -1.38 -6.68 -17.80
CA PHE A 19 -0.84 -5.52 -17.11
C PHE A 19 -1.37 -4.22 -17.72
N ALA A 20 -1.96 -3.36 -16.89
CA ALA A 20 -2.26 -1.98 -17.29
C ALA A 20 -0.97 -1.22 -17.63
N ALA A 21 -1.01 -0.42 -18.71
CA ALA A 21 0.12 0.41 -19.15
C ALA A 21 0.56 1.43 -18.08
N THR A 22 -0.38 1.90 -17.25
CA THR A 22 -0.10 2.72 -16.06
C THR A 22 -1.10 2.39 -14.95
N GLY A 23 -0.63 2.40 -13.69
CA GLY A 23 -1.47 2.26 -12.50
C GLY A 23 -1.74 0.82 -12.05
N SER A 24 -2.69 0.67 -11.12
CA SER A 24 -2.90 -0.52 -10.29
C SER A 24 -3.91 -1.54 -10.81
N ARG A 25 -4.45 -1.33 -12.02
CA ARG A 25 -5.56 -2.14 -12.58
C ARG A 25 -5.06 -3.35 -13.37
N HIS A 26 -4.15 -4.12 -12.79
CA HIS A 26 -3.73 -5.39 -13.38
C HIS A 26 -4.84 -6.41 -13.24
N GLN A 27 -5.15 -7.11 -14.33
CA GLN A 27 -6.24 -8.08 -14.37
C GLN A 27 -5.69 -9.47 -14.63
N HIS A 28 -6.24 -10.45 -13.92
CA HIS A 28 -6.01 -11.83 -14.20
C HIS A 28 -6.63 -12.18 -15.57
N ALA A 29 -5.83 -12.66 -16.52
CA ALA A 29 -6.20 -12.75 -17.93
C ALA A 29 -7.40 -13.68 -18.18
N LEU A 30 -7.50 -14.77 -17.42
CA LEU A 30 -8.54 -15.78 -17.58
C LEU A 30 -9.89 -15.34 -17.01
N THR A 31 -9.89 -14.63 -15.88
CA THR A 31 -11.12 -14.30 -15.13
C THR A 31 -11.53 -12.83 -15.24
N GLY A 32 -10.63 -11.95 -15.71
CA GLY A 32 -10.83 -10.49 -15.70
C GLY A 32 -10.81 -9.84 -14.31
N THR A 33 -10.66 -10.63 -13.24
CA THR A 33 -10.60 -10.13 -11.86
C THR A 33 -9.31 -9.36 -11.59
N GLY A 34 -9.33 -8.43 -10.64
CA GLY A 34 -8.11 -7.70 -10.24
C GLY A 34 -7.07 -8.68 -9.67
N ILE A 35 -5.80 -8.51 -10.04
CA ILE A 35 -4.76 -9.52 -9.74
C ILE A 35 -4.58 -9.78 -8.23
N VAL A 36 -4.76 -8.76 -7.39
CA VAL A 36 -4.70 -8.89 -5.92
C VAL A 36 -5.88 -9.68 -5.38
N GLU A 37 -7.06 -9.52 -5.97
CA GLU A 37 -8.26 -10.25 -5.56
C GLU A 37 -8.16 -11.72 -5.99
N ALA A 38 -7.69 -11.98 -7.20
CA ALA A 38 -7.39 -13.33 -7.68
C ALA A 38 -6.40 -14.03 -6.74
N PHE A 39 -5.31 -13.35 -6.38
CA PHE A 39 -4.33 -13.88 -5.44
C PHE A 39 -4.90 -14.08 -4.03
N ARG A 40 -5.75 -13.18 -3.52
CA ARG A 40 -6.40 -13.37 -2.22
C ARG A 40 -7.23 -14.65 -2.19
N GLY A 41 -8.07 -14.87 -3.20
CA GLY A 41 -8.89 -16.08 -3.29
C GLY A 41 -8.02 -17.33 -3.30
N LEU A 42 -6.94 -17.32 -4.08
CA LEU A 42 -5.99 -18.43 -4.13
C LEU A 42 -5.31 -18.65 -2.77
N ALA A 43 -4.80 -17.60 -2.12
CA ALA A 43 -4.16 -17.71 -0.81
C ALA A 43 -5.11 -18.28 0.25
N GLN A 44 -6.39 -17.90 0.19
CA GLN A 44 -7.45 -18.43 1.05
C GLN A 44 -7.68 -19.93 0.84
N ASP A 45 -7.63 -20.43 -0.41
CA ASP A 45 -7.70 -21.87 -0.72
C ASP A 45 -6.54 -22.66 -0.08
N TYR A 46 -5.39 -22.01 0.16
CA TYR A 46 -4.24 -22.57 0.88
C TYR A 46 -4.26 -22.29 2.39
N GLY A 47 -5.34 -21.70 2.91
CA GLY A 47 -5.49 -21.38 4.33
C GLY A 47 -4.49 -20.33 4.81
N ILE A 48 -4.18 -19.35 3.96
CA ILE A 48 -3.32 -18.21 4.30
C ILE A 48 -4.21 -16.96 4.40
N PRO A 49 -4.28 -16.29 5.56
CA PRO A 49 -5.09 -15.09 5.72
C PRO A 49 -4.47 -13.92 4.94
N PRO A 50 -5.29 -12.92 4.53
CA PRO A 50 -4.81 -11.78 3.75
C PRO A 50 -3.67 -11.00 4.41
N ASP A 51 -3.67 -10.84 5.72
CA ASP A 51 -2.66 -10.06 6.46
C ASP A 51 -1.26 -10.73 6.41
N ASP A 52 -1.22 -12.05 6.23
CA ASP A 52 0.01 -12.83 6.07
C ASP A 52 0.46 -12.93 4.59
N CYS A 53 -0.23 -12.23 3.69
CA CYS A 53 0.11 -12.16 2.27
C CYS A 53 0.86 -10.88 1.92
N LEU A 54 1.74 -10.98 0.93
CA LEU A 54 2.54 -9.88 0.38
C LEU A 54 2.44 -9.84 -1.15
N VAL A 55 2.18 -8.67 -1.71
CA VAL A 55 2.33 -8.39 -3.14
C VAL A 55 3.56 -7.51 -3.34
N THR A 56 4.45 -7.94 -4.24
CA THR A 56 5.73 -7.27 -4.49
C THR A 56 6.03 -7.15 -5.97
N ALA A 57 6.85 -6.15 -6.32
CA ALA A 57 7.29 -5.86 -7.68
C ALA A 57 8.64 -5.15 -7.63
N TYR A 58 9.40 -5.25 -8.74
CA TYR A 58 10.67 -4.55 -8.89
C TYR A 58 10.46 -3.03 -8.88
N ARG A 59 9.51 -2.53 -9.67
CA ARG A 59 9.16 -1.10 -9.71
C ARG A 59 7.94 -0.80 -8.87
N TYR A 60 7.99 0.31 -8.14
CA TYR A 60 6.87 0.81 -7.36
C TYR A 60 5.60 1.06 -8.21
N ALA A 61 5.75 1.59 -9.42
CA ALA A 61 4.64 1.94 -10.31
C ALA A 61 3.77 0.74 -10.74
N THR A 62 4.29 -0.47 -10.56
CA THR A 62 3.66 -1.76 -10.90
C THR A 62 2.80 -2.30 -9.77
N LEU A 63 2.90 -1.77 -8.55
CA LEU A 63 2.20 -2.37 -7.41
C LEU A 63 0.71 -2.01 -7.42
N PRO A 64 -0.19 -3.02 -7.48
CA PRO A 64 -1.62 -2.83 -7.42
C PRO A 64 -1.99 -2.41 -6.00
N GLY A 65 -2.76 -1.35 -5.88
CA GLY A 65 -3.40 -1.05 -4.60
C GLY A 65 -2.44 -0.79 -3.44
N ILE A 66 -1.17 -0.44 -3.67
CA ILE A 66 -0.59 0.58 -2.78
C ILE A 66 -1.40 1.83 -3.06
N THR A 67 -2.56 1.95 -2.42
CA THR A 67 -3.03 3.25 -1.99
C THR A 67 -1.98 3.79 -1.01
N ARG A 68 -0.84 4.22 -1.55
CA ARG A 68 -0.60 5.65 -1.43
C ARG A 68 -1.84 6.21 -2.07
N GLU A 69 -2.78 6.63 -1.23
CA GLU A 69 -3.38 7.94 -1.46
C GLU A 69 -2.31 8.75 -2.18
N ARG A 70 -2.58 9.07 -3.46
CA ARG A 70 -1.60 9.70 -4.34
C ARG A 70 -0.77 10.66 -3.49
N PRO A 71 0.57 10.68 -3.59
CA PRO A 71 1.35 11.75 -2.97
C PRO A 71 0.83 13.16 -3.34
N ASN A 72 0.01 13.24 -4.40
CA ASN A 72 -0.71 14.41 -4.88
C ASN A 72 -2.23 14.34 -4.65
N ALA A 73 -2.73 13.65 -3.63
CA ALA A 73 -4.05 13.94 -3.09
C ALA A 73 -3.93 15.33 -2.49
N ASN A 74 -4.72 16.30 -2.98
CA ASN A 74 -4.72 17.64 -2.39
C ASN A 74 -4.96 17.51 -0.87
N ALA A 75 -4.40 18.43 -0.09
CA ALA A 75 -4.39 18.30 1.38
C ALA A 75 -5.80 18.13 1.97
N ILE A 76 -6.82 18.68 1.31
CA ILE A 76 -8.22 18.50 1.70
C ILE A 76 -8.75 17.07 1.45
N THR A 77 -8.30 16.37 0.40
CA THR A 77 -8.65 14.95 0.19
C THR A 77 -8.00 14.06 1.25
N SER A 78 -6.72 14.32 1.57
CA SER A 78 -6.02 13.56 2.61
C SER A 78 -6.71 13.72 3.96
N LEU A 79 -7.18 14.93 4.29
CA LEU A 79 -7.92 15.16 5.52
C LEU A 79 -9.28 14.44 5.54
N ALA A 80 -9.96 14.35 4.38
CA ALA A 80 -11.24 13.63 4.26
C ALA A 80 -11.07 12.13 4.50
N TRP A 81 -9.97 11.56 4.00
CA TRP A 81 -9.58 10.19 4.33
C TRP A 81 -9.29 10.03 5.83
N ALA A 82 -8.51 10.94 6.42
CA ALA A 82 -8.20 10.88 7.85
C ALA A 82 -9.47 10.90 8.72
N HIS A 83 -10.43 11.77 8.39
CA HIS A 83 -11.75 11.79 9.03
C HIS A 83 -12.49 10.46 8.90
N THR A 84 -12.51 9.88 7.70
CA THR A 84 -13.20 8.61 7.45
C THR A 84 -12.58 7.47 8.28
N VAL A 85 -11.25 7.42 8.37
CA VAL A 85 -10.53 6.41 9.16
C VAL A 85 -10.84 6.54 10.65
N THR A 86 -10.84 7.75 11.22
CA THR A 86 -11.12 7.94 12.65
C THR A 86 -12.56 7.61 13.03
N HIS A 87 -13.49 7.65 12.08
CA HIS A 87 -14.90 7.29 12.28
C HIS A 87 -15.23 5.84 11.89
N THR A 88 -14.26 5.07 11.40
CA THR A 88 -14.44 3.66 11.03
C THR A 88 -14.22 2.76 12.25
N PRO A 89 -15.22 1.99 12.71
CA PRO A 89 -15.04 1.05 13.80
C PRO A 89 -13.97 0.00 13.46
N GLY A 90 -13.02 -0.23 14.37
CA GLY A 90 -11.97 -1.22 14.18
C GLY A 90 -10.87 -0.83 13.18
N ALA A 91 -10.74 0.47 12.85
CA ALA A 91 -9.65 0.94 11.99
C ALA A 91 -8.26 0.50 12.52
N PRO A 92 -7.34 0.06 11.65
CA PRO A 92 -6.01 -0.38 12.06
C PRO A 92 -5.24 0.72 12.82
N PRO A 93 -4.45 0.37 13.86
CA PRO A 93 -3.65 1.35 14.63
C PRO A 93 -2.68 2.17 13.76
N SER A 94 -2.14 1.58 12.70
CA SER A 94 -1.27 2.26 11.73
C SER A 94 -2.01 3.33 10.94
N ASP A 95 -3.26 3.07 10.57
CA ASP A 95 -4.11 4.01 9.83
C ASP A 95 -4.55 5.16 10.72
N LEU A 96 -4.89 4.89 11.99
CA LEU A 96 -5.17 5.93 12.98
C LEU A 96 -3.96 6.85 13.23
N THR A 97 -2.77 6.26 13.31
CA THR A 97 -1.51 7.03 13.45
C THR A 97 -1.29 7.94 12.23
N ARG A 98 -1.51 7.41 11.03
CA ARG A 98 -1.39 8.18 9.78
C ARG A 98 -2.47 9.26 9.67
N ALA A 99 -3.71 8.98 10.07
CA ALA A 99 -4.80 9.95 10.11
C ALA A 99 -4.46 11.14 11.02
N CYS A 100 -3.92 10.87 12.21
CA CYS A 100 -3.43 11.91 13.11
C CYS A 100 -2.32 12.76 12.45
N ALA A 101 -1.33 12.13 11.81
CA ALA A 101 -0.25 12.84 11.15
C ALA A 101 -0.73 13.80 10.03
N VAL A 102 -1.78 13.40 9.28
CA VAL A 102 -2.41 14.27 8.27
C VAL A 102 -3.06 15.49 8.93
N ALA A 103 -3.84 15.29 9.99
CA ALA A 103 -4.49 16.38 10.71
C ALA A 103 -3.48 17.33 11.37
N VAL A 104 -2.40 16.80 11.94
CA VAL A 104 -1.30 17.62 12.50
C VAL A 104 -0.69 18.53 11.44
N ARG A 105 -0.39 18.00 10.24
CA ARG A 105 0.16 18.82 9.15
C ARG A 105 -0.79 19.92 8.72
N ALA A 106 -2.09 19.63 8.64
CA ALA A 106 -3.10 20.65 8.32
C ALA A 106 -3.16 21.76 9.37
N LEU A 107 -3.26 21.40 10.65
CA LEU A 107 -3.31 22.36 11.76
C LEU A 107 -2.03 23.18 11.86
N PHE A 108 -0.86 22.56 11.73
CA PHE A 108 0.43 23.26 11.83
C PHE A 108 0.66 24.21 10.66
N GLY A 109 0.23 23.85 9.44
CA GLY A 109 0.28 24.76 8.30
C GLY A 109 -0.52 26.05 8.52
N TYR A 110 -1.54 26.03 9.39
CA TYR A 110 -2.29 27.21 9.79
C TYR A 110 -1.71 27.91 11.02
N TRP A 111 -1.36 27.16 12.07
CA TRP A 111 -0.89 27.72 13.35
C TRP A 111 0.56 28.22 13.34
N PHE A 112 1.41 27.64 12.50
CA PHE A 112 2.83 27.96 12.42
C PHE A 112 3.25 28.24 10.97
N PRO A 113 2.64 29.24 10.32
CA PRO A 113 2.77 29.43 8.88
C PRO A 113 4.15 29.97 8.44
N ASP A 114 4.97 30.44 9.38
CA ASP A 114 6.34 30.93 9.16
C ASP A 114 7.40 29.89 9.53
N GLU A 115 7.02 28.77 10.13
CA GLU A 115 7.95 27.70 10.51
C GLU A 115 8.29 26.82 9.31
N THR A 116 9.57 26.60 9.07
CA THR A 116 10.05 25.70 8.02
C THR A 116 10.43 24.34 8.62
N GLY A 117 9.79 23.28 8.15
CA GLY A 117 10.11 21.90 8.56
C GLY A 117 8.88 21.02 8.72
N GLY A 118 9.11 19.73 9.01
CA GLY A 118 8.04 18.79 9.35
C GLY A 118 7.49 19.01 10.76
N PRO A 119 6.37 18.36 11.10
CA PRO A 119 5.75 18.45 12.43
C PRO A 119 6.71 18.20 13.60
N ASP A 120 7.64 17.25 13.47
CA ASP A 120 8.61 16.92 14.52
C ASP A 120 9.51 18.11 14.88
N ARG A 121 9.92 18.89 13.86
CA ARG A 121 10.75 20.08 14.05
C ARG A 121 9.94 21.19 14.74
N ILE A 122 8.70 21.41 14.31
CA ILE A 122 7.81 22.42 14.93
C ILE A 122 7.55 22.05 16.39
N CYS A 123 7.28 20.77 16.67
CA CYS A 123 7.12 20.28 18.05
C CYS A 123 8.36 20.51 18.90
N ALA A 124 9.57 20.26 18.35
CA ALA A 124 10.82 20.50 19.07
C ALA A 124 11.05 22.00 19.34
N THR A 125 10.85 22.87 18.33
CA THR A 125 11.01 24.33 18.45
C THR A 125 10.09 24.90 19.52
N HIS A 126 8.81 24.51 19.51
CA HIS A 126 7.78 25.04 20.40
C HIS A 126 7.59 24.22 21.68
N ARG A 127 8.45 23.21 21.91
CA ARG A 127 8.40 22.28 23.06
C ARG A 127 7.02 21.64 23.26
N LEU A 128 6.36 21.28 22.15
CA LEU A 128 5.03 20.68 22.16
C LEU A 128 5.12 19.17 22.40
N PRO A 129 4.44 18.62 23.43
CA PRO A 129 4.37 17.17 23.62
C PRO A 129 3.62 16.49 22.48
N LEU A 130 4.21 15.47 21.86
CA LEU A 130 3.58 14.70 20.77
C LEU A 130 2.22 14.10 21.17
N SER A 131 2.06 13.69 22.43
CA SER A 131 0.80 13.18 22.97
C SER A 131 -0.31 14.24 22.98
N GLN A 132 0.01 15.49 23.32
CA GLN A 132 -0.91 16.61 23.29
C GLN A 132 -1.29 16.96 21.85
N VAL A 133 -0.29 17.03 20.96
CA VAL A 133 -0.48 17.31 19.53
C VAL A 133 -1.41 16.27 18.89
N ASN A 134 -1.14 14.98 19.11
CA ASN A 134 -1.97 13.90 18.57
C ASN A 134 -3.39 13.91 19.15
N ARG A 135 -3.55 14.17 20.45
CA ARG A 135 -4.89 14.28 21.06
C ARG A 135 -5.68 15.44 20.46
N THR A 136 -5.06 16.60 20.27
CA THR A 136 -5.67 17.76 19.64
C THR A 136 -6.05 17.48 18.18
N ALA A 137 -5.18 16.82 17.42
CA ALA A 137 -5.45 16.44 16.04
C ALA A 137 -6.59 15.42 15.92
N PHE A 138 -6.64 14.43 16.82
CA PHE A 138 -7.70 13.44 16.87
C PHE A 138 -9.05 14.07 17.25
N ALA A 139 -9.06 14.93 18.28
CA ALA A 139 -10.25 15.68 18.67
C ALA A 139 -10.74 16.60 17.54
N PHE A 140 -9.82 17.23 16.80
CA PHE A 140 -10.15 18.02 15.62
C PHE A 140 -10.85 17.18 14.56
N LEU A 141 -10.30 16.01 14.21
CA LEU A 141 -10.91 15.09 13.24
C LEU A 141 -12.33 14.68 13.66
N HIS A 142 -12.57 14.39 14.94
CA HIS A 142 -13.91 14.06 15.45
C HIS A 142 -14.88 15.24 15.49
N SER A 143 -14.39 16.48 15.53
CA SER A 143 -15.23 17.68 15.49
C SER A 143 -15.74 18.02 14.09
N LEU A 144 -15.09 17.50 13.05
CA LEU A 144 -15.42 17.85 11.67
C LEU A 144 -16.70 17.13 11.20
N PRO A 145 -17.53 17.81 10.39
CA PRO A 145 -18.69 17.18 9.78
C PRO A 145 -18.27 16.12 8.76
N THR A 146 -19.19 15.24 8.37
CA THR A 146 -18.95 14.24 7.32
C THR A 146 -18.54 14.90 6.00
N PRO A 147 -17.51 14.40 5.30
CA PRO A 147 -17.05 14.93 4.02
C PRO A 147 -18.16 15.08 2.99
N ASN A 148 -18.25 16.27 2.40
CA ASN A 148 -19.23 16.67 1.39
C ASN A 148 -18.60 17.68 0.41
N LYS A 149 -19.37 18.18 -0.56
CA LYS A 149 -18.88 19.09 -1.61
C LYS A 149 -18.34 20.43 -1.08
N ASP A 150 -18.85 20.90 0.06
CA ASP A 150 -18.52 22.19 0.69
C ASP A 150 -17.55 22.03 1.88
N TRP A 151 -17.04 20.82 2.07
CA TRP A 151 -16.27 20.43 3.25
C TRP A 151 -14.97 21.21 3.41
N GLY A 152 -14.31 21.62 2.32
CA GLY A 152 -13.12 22.48 2.40
C GLY A 152 -13.38 23.80 3.12
N SER A 153 -14.54 24.42 2.89
CA SER A 153 -14.95 25.63 3.60
C SER A 153 -15.28 25.35 5.06
N GLN A 154 -15.93 24.23 5.35
CA GLN A 154 -16.28 23.80 6.71
C GLN A 154 -15.02 23.53 7.55
N VAL A 155 -14.06 22.78 6.98
CA VAL A 155 -12.74 22.53 7.58
C VAL A 155 -12.01 23.85 7.83
N TRP A 156 -12.01 24.77 6.87
CA TRP A 156 -11.37 26.07 7.05
C TRP A 156 -11.98 26.88 8.20
N GLN A 157 -13.31 26.91 8.30
CA GLN A 157 -13.97 27.58 9.44
C GLN A 157 -13.63 26.88 10.76
N ALA A 158 -13.66 25.54 10.78
CA ALA A 158 -13.30 24.75 11.96
C ALA A 158 -11.86 25.03 12.41
N MET A 159 -10.90 25.08 11.50
CA MET A 159 -9.49 25.37 11.82
C MET A 159 -9.31 26.75 12.47
N LYS A 160 -10.03 27.77 12.02
CA LYS A 160 -9.95 29.13 12.58
C LYS A 160 -10.49 29.24 14.00
N VAL A 161 -11.49 28.43 14.34
CA VAL A 161 -12.09 28.42 15.69
C VAL A 161 -11.48 27.36 16.60
N TRP A 162 -10.63 26.48 16.07
CA TRP A 162 -10.01 25.40 16.84
C TRP A 162 -8.97 25.97 17.81
N PRO A 163 -8.97 25.56 19.10
CA PRO A 163 -8.04 26.10 20.09
C PRO A 163 -6.58 25.93 19.67
N PRO A 164 -5.81 27.03 19.54
CA PRO A 164 -4.41 26.95 19.14
C PRO A 164 -3.53 26.34 20.23
N LEU A 165 -2.47 25.66 19.82
CA LEU A 165 -1.41 25.22 20.74
C LEU A 165 -0.52 26.40 21.17
N PRO A 166 0.19 26.29 22.31
CA PRO A 166 1.15 27.31 22.74
C PRO A 166 2.16 27.66 21.64
N GLY A 167 2.43 28.95 21.47
CA GLY A 167 3.35 29.46 20.45
C GLY A 167 2.75 29.60 19.05
N ALA A 168 1.50 29.16 18.83
CA ALA A 168 0.83 29.32 17.54
C ALA A 168 0.52 30.80 17.24
N ALA A 169 0.86 31.22 16.03
CA ALA A 169 0.60 32.54 15.49
C ALA A 169 -0.08 32.40 14.12
N PRO A 170 -1.38 32.06 14.09
CA PRO A 170 -2.09 31.87 12.84
C PRO A 170 -2.13 33.15 12.01
N ASN A 171 -1.83 33.03 10.73
CA ASN A 171 -1.97 34.10 9.76
C ASN A 171 -3.26 33.88 8.97
N GLY A 172 -4.18 34.84 8.98
CA GLY A 172 -5.59 34.69 8.58
C GLY A 172 -5.85 34.15 7.16
N THR A 173 -4.84 34.06 6.30
CA THR A 173 -4.96 33.51 4.94
C THR A 173 -4.02 32.33 4.64
N ARG A 174 -3.00 32.07 5.46
CA ARG A 174 -2.03 30.99 5.24
C ARG A 174 -2.52 29.67 5.82
N GLY A 175 -2.06 28.55 5.26
CA GLY A 175 -2.47 27.21 5.70
C GLY A 175 -3.87 26.78 5.23
N ARG A 176 -4.56 27.60 4.44
CA ARG A 176 -5.86 27.23 3.85
C ARG A 176 -5.69 26.03 2.92
N LEU A 177 -6.41 24.96 3.20
CA LEU A 177 -6.46 23.77 2.33
C LEU A 177 -7.33 24.10 1.11
N ALA A 178 -6.72 24.15 -0.08
CA ALA A 178 -7.42 24.44 -1.33
C ALA A 178 -7.95 23.15 -2.00
N GLY A 179 -9.10 23.30 -2.67
CA GLY A 179 -9.67 22.27 -3.54
C GLY A 179 -10.96 21.65 -3.01
N ARG A 180 -11.51 20.72 -3.81
CA ARG A 180 -12.64 19.87 -3.42
C ARG A 180 -12.08 18.52 -2.93
N PRO A 181 -12.59 17.96 -1.82
CA PRO A 181 -12.20 16.62 -1.41
C PRO A 181 -12.66 15.63 -2.47
N THR A 182 -11.75 14.78 -2.93
CA THR A 182 -12.14 13.59 -3.69
C THR A 182 -12.58 12.55 -2.69
N ILE A 183 -13.89 12.39 -2.53
CA ILE A 183 -14.44 11.34 -1.68
C ILE A 183 -14.27 10.03 -2.45
N ALA A 184 -13.14 9.36 -2.23
CA ALA A 184 -12.94 8.02 -2.76
C ALA A 184 -13.96 7.10 -2.10
N ARG A 185 -14.74 6.37 -2.91
CA ARG A 185 -15.61 5.29 -2.42
C ARG A 185 -14.74 4.35 -1.58
N PRO A 186 -15.13 4.02 -0.32
CA PRO A 186 -14.35 3.11 0.50
C PRO A 186 -14.16 1.82 -0.29
N THR A 187 -12.92 1.60 -0.72
CA THR A 187 -12.52 0.34 -1.33
C THR A 187 -12.14 -0.52 -0.13
N PRO A 188 -12.79 -1.68 0.08
CA PRO A 188 -12.44 -2.54 1.21
C PRO A 188 -10.93 -2.80 1.16
N ALA A 189 -10.25 -2.52 2.27
CA ALA A 189 -8.83 -2.80 2.39
C ALA A 189 -8.62 -4.29 2.10
N SER A 190 -7.70 -4.60 1.20
CA SER A 190 -7.49 -5.99 0.77
C SER A 190 -6.94 -6.90 1.86
N GLY A 191 -6.52 -6.35 3.01
CA GLY A 191 -5.74 -7.02 4.07
C GLY A 191 -4.30 -7.36 3.63
N ILE A 192 -4.09 -7.61 2.34
CA ILE A 192 -2.80 -7.96 1.75
C ILE A 192 -1.81 -6.79 1.78
N ARG A 193 -0.62 -7.05 2.33
CA ARG A 193 0.50 -6.10 2.37
C ARG A 193 1.07 -5.90 0.96
N THR A 194 1.52 -4.69 0.64
CA THR A 194 2.10 -4.34 -0.67
C THR A 194 3.40 -3.55 -0.47
N ASN A 195 4.53 -4.05 -0.96
CA ASN A 195 5.85 -3.41 -0.81
C ASN A 195 6.69 -3.59 -2.08
N THR A 196 7.68 -2.72 -2.30
CA THR A 196 8.70 -2.98 -3.33
C THR A 196 9.75 -3.95 -2.80
N ILE A 197 10.42 -4.70 -3.69
CA ILE A 197 11.40 -5.71 -3.28
C ILE A 197 12.56 -5.09 -2.47
N HIS A 198 12.94 -3.84 -2.77
CA HIS A 198 13.99 -3.11 -2.05
C HIS A 198 13.61 -2.73 -0.61
N GLN A 199 12.32 -2.74 -0.26
CA GLN A 199 11.82 -2.45 1.08
C GLN A 199 11.65 -3.69 1.96
N LEU A 200 11.86 -4.91 1.42
CA LEU A 200 11.65 -6.19 2.12
C LEU A 200 12.84 -6.64 2.99
N LYS A 201 13.61 -5.70 3.57
CA LYS A 201 14.75 -6.08 4.42
C LYS A 201 14.27 -6.72 5.73
N GLY A 202 14.28 -8.05 5.77
CA GLY A 202 13.96 -8.86 6.96
C GLY A 202 12.49 -9.22 7.12
N ASP A 203 11.64 -8.95 6.13
CA ASP A 203 10.20 -9.23 6.17
C ASP A 203 9.88 -10.49 5.37
N GLU A 204 9.15 -11.42 5.98
CA GLU A 204 8.68 -12.68 5.38
C GLU A 204 7.14 -12.70 5.38
N ALA A 205 6.56 -13.46 4.46
CA ALA A 205 5.12 -13.63 4.34
C ALA A 205 4.78 -15.10 4.06
N ASP A 206 3.65 -15.57 4.54
CA ASP A 206 3.20 -16.94 4.27
C ASP A 206 2.84 -17.08 2.79
N GLY A 207 2.23 -16.05 2.19
CA GLY A 207 1.95 -15.96 0.76
C GLY A 207 2.64 -14.76 0.10
N VAL A 208 3.33 -14.96 -1.03
CA VAL A 208 3.91 -13.87 -1.83
C VAL A 208 3.44 -13.94 -3.28
N LEU A 209 3.00 -12.80 -3.81
CA LEU A 209 2.79 -12.56 -5.23
C LEU A 209 3.87 -11.62 -5.77
N LEU A 210 4.67 -12.08 -6.72
CA LEU A 210 5.64 -11.26 -7.46
C LEU A 210 5.06 -10.84 -8.82
N LEU A 211 5.07 -9.53 -9.11
CA LEU A 211 4.61 -8.97 -10.37
C LEU A 211 5.78 -8.67 -11.31
N LEU A 212 5.68 -9.19 -12.53
CA LEU A 212 6.70 -9.10 -13.57
C LEU A 212 6.10 -8.54 -14.85
N PRO A 213 5.82 -7.24 -14.94
CA PRO A 213 5.13 -6.63 -16.09
C PRO A 213 6.06 -6.43 -17.30
N GLU A 214 7.38 -6.53 -17.10
CA GLU A 214 8.36 -6.17 -18.11
C GLU A 214 8.45 -7.29 -19.17
N PRO A 215 8.35 -6.97 -20.47
CA PRO A 215 8.52 -7.97 -21.50
C PRO A 215 9.95 -8.52 -21.47
N GLY A 216 10.09 -9.82 -21.75
CA GLY A 216 11.35 -10.55 -21.67
C GLY A 216 11.74 -10.97 -20.25
N SER A 217 10.85 -10.81 -19.25
CA SER A 217 11.12 -11.25 -17.87
C SER A 217 11.40 -12.75 -17.81
N VAL A 218 10.64 -13.55 -18.57
CA VAL A 218 10.83 -15.00 -18.63
C VAL A 218 12.17 -15.36 -19.28
N ARG A 219 12.52 -14.68 -20.38
CA ARG A 219 13.82 -14.89 -21.04
C ARG A 219 14.97 -14.54 -20.12
N ARG A 220 14.89 -13.41 -19.40
CA ARG A 220 15.89 -13.02 -18.40
C ARG A 220 16.03 -14.10 -17.32
N TRP A 221 14.93 -14.67 -16.85
CA TRP A 221 14.97 -15.79 -15.88
C TRP A 221 15.61 -17.06 -16.43
N ALA A 222 15.42 -17.35 -17.71
CA ALA A 222 15.95 -18.55 -18.35
C ALA A 222 17.46 -18.46 -18.64
N THR A 223 17.95 -17.28 -19.05
CA THR A 223 19.30 -17.14 -19.61
C THR A 223 20.20 -16.17 -18.86
N GLY A 224 19.67 -15.37 -17.94
CA GLY A 224 20.48 -14.38 -17.21
C GLY A 224 21.37 -15.03 -16.16
N ASP A 225 22.46 -14.33 -15.85
CA ASP A 225 23.45 -14.76 -14.87
C ASP A 225 23.21 -14.03 -13.54
N PRO A 226 22.84 -14.72 -12.44
CA PRO A 226 22.59 -14.08 -11.15
C PRO A 226 23.81 -13.32 -10.60
N THR A 227 25.03 -13.65 -11.01
CA THR A 227 26.23 -12.96 -10.49
C THR A 227 26.36 -11.53 -11.04
N THR A 228 25.87 -11.30 -12.25
CA THR A 228 25.95 -10.00 -12.95
C THR A 228 24.59 -9.30 -13.06
N ASP A 229 23.48 -10.03 -12.97
CA ASP A 229 22.12 -9.51 -13.07
C ASP A 229 21.53 -9.26 -11.67
N GLU A 230 21.53 -7.99 -11.25
CA GLU A 230 20.90 -7.57 -10.00
C GLU A 230 19.39 -7.85 -9.98
N THR A 231 18.71 -7.70 -11.11
CA THR A 231 17.26 -7.88 -11.19
C THR A 231 16.88 -9.33 -10.90
N LEU A 232 17.65 -10.29 -11.42
CA LEU A 232 17.46 -11.72 -11.11
C LEU A 232 17.66 -12.04 -9.63
N ARG A 233 18.71 -11.48 -9.00
CA ARG A 233 18.93 -11.65 -7.55
C ARG A 233 17.77 -11.09 -6.74
N VAL A 234 17.26 -9.93 -7.15
CA VAL A 234 16.12 -9.27 -6.51
C VAL A 234 14.85 -10.11 -6.64
N TRP A 235 14.55 -10.65 -7.83
CA TRP A 235 13.41 -11.56 -8.01
C TRP A 235 13.53 -12.85 -7.21
N TYR A 236 14.73 -13.44 -7.18
CA TYR A 236 15.01 -14.60 -6.32
C TYR A 236 14.68 -14.28 -4.86
N VAL A 237 15.20 -13.16 -4.33
CA VAL A 237 14.90 -12.73 -2.96
C VAL A 237 13.39 -12.60 -2.74
N ALA A 238 12.68 -11.94 -3.65
CA ALA A 238 11.22 -11.76 -3.56
C ALA A 238 10.47 -13.10 -3.47
N VAL A 239 10.79 -14.07 -4.33
CA VAL A 239 10.16 -15.40 -4.31
C VAL A 239 10.51 -16.14 -3.02
N THR A 240 11.76 -16.06 -2.56
CA THR A 240 12.19 -16.71 -1.31
C THR A 240 11.63 -16.10 -0.03
N ARG A 241 10.92 -14.95 -0.10
CA ARG A 241 10.16 -14.43 1.06
C ARG A 241 8.89 -15.22 1.35
N ALA A 242 8.44 -16.07 0.42
CA ALA A 242 7.28 -16.92 0.61
C ALA A 242 7.62 -18.11 1.51
N ARG A 243 6.95 -18.21 2.67
CA ARG A 243 7.11 -19.38 3.56
C ARG A 243 6.26 -20.58 3.12
N ARG A 244 5.08 -20.34 2.53
CA ARG A 244 4.11 -21.41 2.21
C ARG A 244 3.60 -21.37 0.78
N LEU A 245 3.40 -20.19 0.20
CA LEU A 245 2.85 -20.01 -1.14
C LEU A 245 3.58 -18.93 -1.94
N ALA A 246 4.12 -19.30 -3.10
CA ALA A 246 4.70 -18.36 -4.05
C ALA A 246 3.82 -18.28 -5.31
N ALA A 247 3.52 -17.07 -5.74
CA ALA A 247 2.75 -16.78 -6.94
C ALA A 247 3.51 -15.79 -7.83
N LEU A 248 3.43 -15.99 -9.14
CA LEU A 248 4.07 -15.17 -10.16
C LEU A 248 2.99 -14.63 -11.10
N ALA A 249 2.89 -13.31 -11.21
CA ALA A 249 2.10 -12.65 -12.25
C ALA A 249 3.00 -12.24 -13.40
N VAL A 250 2.73 -12.78 -14.58
CA VAL A 250 3.50 -12.52 -15.82
C VAL A 250 2.57 -12.12 -16.96
N PRO A 251 3.07 -11.44 -18.02
CA PRO A 251 2.26 -11.09 -19.17
C PRO A 251 1.62 -12.34 -19.77
N GLU A 252 0.37 -12.23 -20.22
CA GLU A 252 -0.40 -13.40 -20.69
C GLU A 252 0.29 -14.12 -21.86
N ASP A 253 1.03 -13.39 -22.69
CA ASP A 253 1.84 -13.89 -23.80
C ASP A 253 3.14 -14.58 -23.37
N GLU A 254 3.60 -14.38 -22.13
CA GLU A 254 4.81 -15.02 -21.58
C GLU A 254 4.52 -16.20 -20.64
N ALA A 255 3.25 -16.41 -20.25
CA ALA A 255 2.86 -17.43 -19.29
C ALA A 255 3.27 -18.85 -19.73
N ASP A 256 3.00 -19.24 -20.98
CA ASP A 256 3.34 -20.57 -21.51
C ASP A 256 4.85 -20.82 -21.52
N SER A 257 5.62 -19.77 -21.80
CA SER A 257 7.09 -19.82 -21.79
C SER A 257 7.62 -20.06 -20.37
N LEU A 258 7.06 -19.36 -19.37
CA LEU A 258 7.47 -19.55 -17.98
C LEU A 258 7.04 -20.92 -17.43
N GLN A 259 5.84 -21.37 -17.79
CA GLN A 259 5.37 -22.70 -17.44
C GLN A 259 6.32 -23.77 -17.99
N SER A 260 6.67 -23.68 -19.27
CA SER A 260 7.59 -24.62 -19.92
C SER A 260 8.98 -24.62 -19.26
N LEU A 261 9.49 -23.44 -18.91
CA LEU A 261 10.77 -23.29 -18.19
C LEU A 261 10.73 -23.99 -16.83
N LEU A 262 9.69 -23.74 -16.02
CA LEU A 262 9.56 -24.31 -14.68
C LEU A 262 9.34 -25.82 -14.70
N ILE A 263 8.54 -26.33 -15.65
CA ILE A 263 8.37 -27.77 -15.88
C ILE A 263 9.70 -28.42 -16.25
N GLY A 264 10.46 -27.84 -17.19
CA GLY A 264 11.77 -28.35 -17.59
C GLY A 264 12.80 -28.38 -16.44
N ARG A 265 12.60 -27.57 -15.41
CA ARG A 265 13.40 -27.54 -14.17
C ARG A 265 12.80 -28.35 -13.02
N HIS A 266 11.76 -29.13 -13.28
CA HIS A 266 11.06 -29.97 -12.29
C HIS A 266 10.49 -29.18 -11.10
N VAL A 267 10.11 -27.91 -11.32
CA VAL A 267 9.43 -27.09 -10.32
C VAL A 267 7.93 -27.37 -10.39
N PRO A 268 7.28 -27.81 -9.30
CA PRO A 268 5.83 -27.98 -9.28
C PRO A 268 5.14 -26.64 -9.54
N ILE A 269 4.33 -26.57 -10.60
CA ILE A 269 3.65 -25.35 -11.04
C ILE A 269 2.17 -25.62 -11.29
N ARG A 270 1.33 -24.64 -10.96
CA ARG A 270 -0.09 -24.61 -11.34
C ARG A 270 -0.39 -23.29 -12.03
N VAL A 271 -0.80 -23.35 -13.29
CA VAL A 271 -1.38 -22.20 -13.98
C VAL A 271 -2.82 -22.04 -13.49
N VAL A 272 -3.15 -20.84 -13.05
CA VAL A 272 -4.43 -20.48 -12.46
C VAL A 272 -5.06 -19.34 -13.22
#